data_AF-K9DT28-F1
#
_entry.id   AF-K9DT28-F1
#
_cell.length_a   1.000
_cell.length_b   1.000
_cell.length_c   1.000
_cell.angle_alpha   90.00
_cell.angle_beta   90.00
_cell.angle_gamma   90.00
#
_symmetry.space_group_name_H-M   'P 1'
#
loop_
_entity.id
_entity.type
_entity.pdbx_description
1 polymer ?
#
loop_
_entity_poly.entity_id
_entity_poly.type
_entity_poly.pdbx_seq_one_letter_code
_entity_poly.pdbx_strand_id
1 'polypeptide(L)'
;MTVTSTELVSPSEGLPTITGVYDPLSGKRDGTLTPWAPIIVSGSGLDMYPLDEIRLCLISAADKERITEICHIYKYSDNRVIVALPDLEPGGYLPAFKILKEDGETMLQVFSVVWRVPSKEINCF
;
A
#
# COMPACT_ATOMS: atom_id res chain seq x y z
N MET A 1 -20.16 -6.72 -3.39
CA MET A 1 -19.04 -6.80 -4.35
C MET A 1 -18.25 -8.03 -4.00
N THR A 2 -18.20 -9.01 -4.89
CA THR A 2 -17.47 -10.27 -4.69
C THR A 2 -16.08 -10.10 -5.28
N VAL A 3 -15.06 -10.08 -4.42
CA VAL A 3 -13.65 -10.12 -4.84
C VAL A 3 -13.35 -11.57 -5.22
N THR A 4 -13.25 -11.83 -6.52
CA THR A 4 -12.90 -13.14 -7.08
C THR A 4 -11.37 -13.22 -7.21
N SER A 5 -10.75 -14.13 -6.47
CA SER A 5 -9.33 -14.52 -6.53
C SER A 5 -8.31 -13.57 -5.87
N THR A 6 -7.76 -14.03 -4.74
CA THR A 6 -6.46 -13.62 -4.20
C THR A 6 -5.39 -14.53 -4.79
N GLU A 7 -4.68 -14.07 -5.83
CA GLU A 7 -3.56 -14.81 -6.43
C GLU A 7 -2.24 -14.12 -6.06
N LEU A 8 -1.29 -14.87 -5.49
CA LEU A 8 0.07 -14.39 -5.25
C LEU A 8 0.82 -14.41 -6.59
N VAL A 9 0.69 -13.34 -7.36
CA VAL A 9 1.28 -13.24 -8.70
C VAL A 9 2.75 -12.80 -8.59
N SER A 10 3.66 -13.62 -9.14
CA SER A 10 5.04 -13.22 -9.45
C SER A 10 5.05 -11.92 -10.28
N PRO A 11 5.98 -10.97 -10.09
CA PRO A 11 5.95 -9.70 -10.80
C PRO A 11 5.89 -9.94 -12.32
N SER A 12 4.74 -9.64 -12.95
CA SER A 12 4.64 -9.70 -14.40
C SER A 12 5.34 -8.48 -14.98
N GLU A 13 5.98 -8.65 -16.13
CA GLU A 13 6.57 -7.52 -16.86
C GLU A 13 5.52 -6.42 -17.02
N GLY A 14 5.86 -5.19 -16.61
CA GLY A 14 5.02 -4.01 -16.74
C GLY A 14 4.14 -3.65 -15.54
N LEU A 15 4.01 -4.49 -14.50
CA LEU A 15 3.24 -4.12 -13.29
C LEU A 15 4.10 -3.40 -12.24
N PRO A 16 3.49 -2.47 -11.47
CA PRO A 16 4.19 -1.81 -10.39
C PRO A 16 4.61 -2.80 -9.29
N THR A 17 5.80 -2.62 -8.72
CA THR A 17 6.31 -3.44 -7.61
C THR A 17 6.69 -2.58 -6.42
N ILE A 18 6.56 -3.11 -5.21
CA ILE A 18 7.00 -2.43 -3.99
C ILE A 18 8.25 -3.14 -3.45
N THR A 19 9.31 -2.36 -3.21
CA THR A 19 10.59 -2.84 -2.69
C THR A 19 10.89 -2.31 -1.29
N GLY A 20 10.24 -1.23 -0.86
CA GLY A 20 10.45 -0.69 0.47
C GLY A 20 9.55 0.48 0.81
N VAL A 21 9.58 0.85 2.09
CA VAL A 21 8.87 2.00 2.63
C VAL A 21 9.78 2.75 3.58
N TYR A 22 9.65 4.07 3.59
CA TYR A 22 10.27 4.96 4.55
C TYR A 22 9.20 5.88 5.13
N ASP A 23 9.07 5.90 6.45
CA ASP A 23 8.25 6.83 7.19
C ASP A 23 9.13 8.01 7.64
N PRO A 24 9.00 9.20 7.03
CA PRO A 24 9.79 10.38 7.41
C PRO A 24 9.47 10.90 8.80
N LEU A 25 8.25 10.69 9.32
CA LEU A 25 7.86 11.22 10.62
C LEU A 25 8.52 10.44 11.75
N SER A 26 8.55 9.11 11.66
CA SER A 26 9.26 8.27 12.63
C SER A 26 10.73 8.03 12.29
N GLY A 27 11.15 8.32 11.06
CA GLY A 27 12.49 8.02 10.53
C GLY A 27 12.71 6.55 10.17
N LYS A 28 11.69 5.69 10.26
CA LYS A 28 11.83 4.23 10.12
C LYS A 28 11.72 3.75 8.68
N ARG A 29 12.41 2.64 8.38
CA ARG A 29 12.43 1.95 7.07
C ARG A 29 12.06 0.47 7.17
N ASP A 30 11.57 0.05 8.32
CA ASP A 30 11.33 -1.36 8.68
C ASP A 30 9.88 -1.81 8.45
N GLY A 31 9.06 -0.95 7.82
CA GLY A 31 7.63 -1.19 7.66
C GLY A 31 6.76 -0.64 8.78
N THR A 32 7.33 -0.05 9.84
CA THR A 32 6.54 0.69 10.84
C THR A 32 6.03 1.99 10.23
N LEU A 33 4.72 2.23 10.31
CA LEU A 33 4.06 3.41 9.76
C LEU A 33 3.46 4.27 10.86
N THR A 34 3.59 5.58 10.72
CA THR A 34 2.81 6.55 11.47
C THR A 34 1.50 6.84 10.72
N PRO A 35 0.32 6.60 11.32
CA PRO A 35 -0.96 6.93 10.68
C PRO A 35 -1.06 8.44 10.46
N TRP A 36 -1.82 8.88 9.46
CA TRP A 36 -1.92 10.28 9.01
C TRP A 36 -0.63 10.93 8.46
N ALA A 37 0.51 10.22 8.46
CA ALA A 37 1.77 10.75 7.97
C ALA A 37 1.96 10.46 6.47
N PRO A 38 2.65 11.34 5.74
CA PRO A 38 3.18 10.97 4.44
C PRO A 38 4.26 9.90 4.62
N ILE A 39 4.28 8.91 3.75
CA ILE A 39 5.34 7.90 3.64
C ILE A 39 5.94 7.92 2.23
N ILE A 40 7.17 7.46 2.09
CA ILE A 40 7.82 7.26 0.80
C ILE A 40 7.85 5.78 0.48
N VAL A 41 7.14 5.38 -0.58
CA VAL A 41 7.15 4.01 -1.10
C VAL A 41 8.16 3.93 -2.24
N SER A 42 9.03 2.91 -2.21
CA SER A 42 10.03 2.65 -3.24
C SER A 42 9.70 1.37 -4.01
N GLY A 43 10.06 1.32 -5.29
CA GLY A 43 9.57 0.27 -6.19
C GLY A 43 9.97 0.46 -7.65
N SER A 44 9.34 -0.30 -8.53
CA SER A 44 9.42 -0.14 -9.99
C SER A 44 8.04 0.14 -10.56
N GLY A 45 7.96 0.85 -11.70
CA GLY A 45 6.67 1.19 -12.33
C GLY A 45 5.75 2.06 -11.47
N LEU A 46 6.32 2.77 -10.49
CA LEU A 46 5.56 3.63 -9.56
C LEU A 46 5.14 4.96 -10.20
N ASP A 47 5.58 5.25 -11.41
CA ASP A 47 5.11 6.35 -12.24
C ASP A 47 3.81 6.01 -12.98
N MET A 48 3.33 4.76 -12.92
CA MET A 48 2.13 4.27 -13.61
C MET A 48 0.80 4.51 -12.85
N TYR A 49 0.84 5.11 -11.65
CA TYR A 49 -0.37 5.49 -10.89
C TYR A 49 -1.31 6.55 -11.50
N PRO A 50 -0.93 7.40 -12.48
CA PRO A 50 -1.88 8.36 -13.02
C PRO A 50 -2.94 7.75 -13.95
N LEU A 51 -2.96 6.43 -14.15
CA LEU A 51 -4.05 5.74 -14.83
C LEU A 51 -5.14 5.42 -13.80
N ASP A 52 -6.38 5.83 -14.05
CA ASP A 52 -7.55 5.51 -13.19
C ASP A 52 -7.77 4.00 -12.95
N GLU A 53 -6.99 3.18 -13.65
CA GLU A 53 -6.96 1.73 -13.61
C GLU A 53 -6.12 1.16 -12.46
N ILE A 54 -5.17 1.90 -11.88
CA ILE A 54 -4.28 1.37 -10.82
C ILE A 54 -4.40 2.19 -9.53
N ARG A 55 -4.74 1.52 -8.42
CA ARG A 55 -4.82 2.12 -7.07
C ARG A 55 -3.92 1.37 -6.09
N LEU A 56 -3.14 2.11 -5.30
CA LEU A 56 -2.45 1.55 -4.12
C LEU A 56 -3.48 1.33 -3.01
N CYS A 57 -3.40 0.17 -2.37
CA CYS A 57 -4.28 -0.23 -1.28
C CYS A 57 -3.49 -0.79 -0.10
N LEU A 58 -4.11 -0.75 1.08
CA LEU A 58 -3.68 -1.44 2.29
C LEU A 58 -4.76 -2.44 2.70
N ILE A 59 -4.38 -3.71 2.81
CA ILE A 59 -5.26 -4.80 3.25
C ILE A 59 -4.93 -5.08 4.71
N SER A 60 -5.94 -5.07 5.59
CA SER A 60 -5.72 -5.47 6.98
C SER A 60 -5.27 -6.93 7.06
N ALA A 61 -4.20 -7.20 7.78
CA ALA A 61 -3.72 -8.56 8.02
C ALA A 61 -4.66 -9.34 8.95
N ALA A 62 -5.44 -8.65 9.79
CA ALA A 62 -6.42 -9.25 10.70
C ALA A 62 -7.76 -9.54 10.01
N ASP A 63 -8.10 -8.76 8.97
CA ASP A 63 -9.33 -8.88 8.20
C ASP A 63 -9.03 -8.60 6.73
N LYS A 64 -8.90 -9.67 5.94
CA LYS A 64 -8.52 -9.58 4.53
C LYS A 64 -9.61 -8.97 3.64
N GLU A 65 -10.84 -8.83 4.13
CA GLU A 65 -11.91 -8.15 3.41
C GLU A 65 -11.85 -6.63 3.59
N ARG A 66 -11.14 -6.16 4.63
CA ARG A 66 -10.93 -4.73 4.89
C ARG A 66 -9.77 -4.19 4.06
N ILE A 67 -10.12 -3.65 2.90
CA ILE A 67 -9.22 -2.99 1.95
C ILE A 67 -9.40 -1.47 2.05
N THR A 68 -8.30 -0.75 2.26
CA THR A 68 -8.25 0.72 2.29
C THR A 68 -7.54 1.22 1.04
N GLU A 69 -8.27 1.89 0.14
CA GLU A 69 -7.66 2.55 -1.02
C GLU A 69 -6.95 3.84 -0.60
N ILE A 70 -5.77 4.08 -1.15
CA ILE A 70 -5.00 5.29 -0.88
C ILE A 70 -5.21 6.30 -2.00
N CYS A 71 -5.92 7.38 -1.69
CA CYS A 71 -6.32 8.38 -2.68
C CYS A 71 -5.24 9.42 -2.99
N HIS A 72 -4.31 9.65 -2.06
CA HIS A 72 -3.35 10.75 -2.15
C HIS A 72 -1.93 10.23 -2.39
N ILE A 73 -1.59 10.12 -3.68
CA ILE A 73 -0.28 9.68 -4.16
C ILE A 73 0.34 10.79 -4.99
N TYR A 74 1.59 11.14 -4.70
CA TYR A 74 2.32 12.20 -5.36
C TYR A 74 3.61 11.64 -5.95
N LYS A 75 3.90 11.98 -7.22
CA LYS A 75 5.15 11.58 -7.87
C LYS A 75 6.34 12.20 -7.12
N TYR A 76 7.35 11.39 -6.81
CA TYR A 76 8.60 11.84 -6.21
C TYR A 76 9.80 11.58 -7.12
N SER A 77 9.91 10.37 -7.67
CA SER A 77 10.84 9.99 -8.74
C SER A 77 10.27 8.78 -9.51
N ASP A 78 10.96 8.29 -10.54
CA ASP A 78 10.46 7.17 -11.34
C ASP A 78 10.35 5.86 -10.54
N ASN A 79 11.09 5.75 -9.43
CA ASN A 79 11.12 4.59 -8.54
C ASN A 79 10.60 4.88 -7.13
N ARG A 80 10.00 6.06 -6.90
CA ARG A 80 9.45 6.45 -5.59
C ARG A 80 8.22 7.32 -5.70
N VAL A 81 7.29 7.12 -4.78
CA VAL A 81 6.13 7.98 -4.59
C VAL A 81 5.96 8.38 -3.14
N ILE A 82 5.39 9.56 -2.93
CA ILE A 82 4.92 10.00 -1.61
C ILE A 82 3.45 9.61 -1.51
N VAL A 83 3.10 8.98 -0.40
CA VAL A 83 1.75 8.47 -0.14
C VAL A 83 1.28 9.09 1.17
N ALA A 84 0.15 9.80 1.17
CA ALA A 84 -0.45 10.28 2.40
C ALA A 84 -1.38 9.19 2.97
N LEU A 85 -0.99 8.64 4.12
CA LEU A 85 -1.79 7.61 4.78
C LEU A 85 -3.07 8.22 5.38
N PRO A 86 -4.22 7.53 5.28
CA PRO A 86 -5.42 7.90 6.02
C PRO A 86 -5.24 7.60 7.52
N ASP A 87 -6.31 7.77 8.29
CA ASP A 87 -6.38 7.13 9.60
C ASP A 87 -6.28 5.61 9.43
N LEU A 88 -5.40 5.00 10.20
CA LEU A 88 -5.23 3.55 10.21
C LEU A 88 -5.26 3.07 11.65
N GLU A 89 -6.06 2.04 11.89
CA GLU A 89 -6.08 1.35 13.17
C GLU A 89 -4.73 0.65 13.41
N PRO A 90 -4.29 0.53 14.67
CA PRO A 90 -3.15 -0.30 15.01
C PRO A 90 -3.27 -1.71 14.47
N GLY A 91 -2.20 -2.23 13.86
CA GLY A 91 -2.22 -3.55 13.24
C GLY A 91 -1.23 -3.72 12.09
N GLY A 92 -1.26 -4.92 11.52
CA GLY A 92 -0.51 -5.24 10.30
C GLY A 92 -1.33 -4.98 9.05
N TYR A 93 -0.68 -4.49 8.00
CA TYR A 93 -1.27 -4.21 6.70
C TYR A 93 -0.37 -4.77 5.60
N LEU A 94 -0.99 -5.42 4.62
CA LEU A 94 -0.32 -5.84 3.39
C LEU A 94 -0.55 -4.76 2.33
N PRO A 95 0.51 -4.16 1.76
CA PRO A 95 0.33 -3.28 0.62
C PRO A 95 -0.09 -4.12 -0.59
N ALA A 96 -0.91 -3.51 -1.44
CA ALA A 96 -1.41 -4.14 -2.66
C ALA A 96 -1.67 -3.11 -3.75
N PHE A 97 -1.67 -3.55 -5.01
CA PHE A 97 -2.26 -2.78 -6.11
C PHE A 97 -3.58 -3.39 -6.52
N LYS A 98 -4.61 -2.57 -6.57
CA LYS A 98 -5.87 -2.87 -7.24
C LYS A 98 -5.75 -2.39 -8.68
N ILE A 99 -5.92 -3.31 -9.62
CA ILE A 99 -5.68 -3.09 -11.06
C ILE A 99 -6.97 -3.43 -11.80
N LEU A 100 -7.54 -2.47 -12.51
CA LEU A 100 -8.64 -2.67 -13.46
C LEU A 100 -8.06 -3.16 -14.78
N LYS A 101 -8.46 -4.36 -15.20
CA LYS A 101 -8.07 -4.93 -16.50
C LYS A 101 -8.96 -4.40 -17.62
N GLU A 102 -8.50 -4.58 -18.86
CA GLU A 102 -9.23 -4.17 -20.08
C GLU A 102 -10.61 -4.84 -20.21
N ASP A 103 -10.77 -6.05 -19.68
CA ASP A 103 -12.04 -6.79 -19.65
C ASP A 103 -13.03 -6.29 -18.57
N GLY A 104 -12.63 -5.30 -17.78
CA GLY A 104 -13.40 -4.74 -16.67
C GLY A 104 -13.28 -5.52 -15.35
N GLU A 105 -12.54 -6.64 -15.33
CA GLU A 105 -12.25 -7.35 -14.10
C GLU A 105 -11.24 -6.58 -13.25
N THR A 106 -11.36 -6.71 -11.93
CA THR A 106 -10.39 -6.14 -10.99
C THR A 106 -9.49 -7.24 -10.44
N MET A 107 -8.18 -7.05 -10.55
CA MET A 107 -7.16 -7.89 -9.93
C MET A 107 -6.54 -7.19 -8.73
N LEU A 108 -6.26 -7.95 -7.68
CA LEU A 108 -5.57 -7.46 -6.49
C LEU A 108 -4.19 -8.12 -6.40
N GLN A 109 -3.13 -7.35 -6.70
CA GLN A 109 -1.76 -7.78 -6.56
C GLN A 109 -1.28 -7.48 -5.14
N VAL A 110 -1.20 -8.50 -4.30
CA VAL A 110 -0.81 -8.37 -2.89
C VAL A 110 0.67 -8.65 -2.69
N PHE A 111 1.37 -7.78 -1.95
CA PHE A 111 2.78 -7.99 -1.64
C PHE A 111 2.95 -8.71 -0.30
N SER A 112 3.86 -9.68 -0.26
CA SER A 112 4.19 -10.47 0.93
C SER A 112 5.06 -9.72 1.95
N VAL A 113 4.81 -8.44 2.16
CA VAL A 113 5.46 -7.60 3.19
C VAL A 113 4.39 -7.08 4.14
N VAL A 114 4.69 -7.03 5.43
CA VAL A 114 3.76 -6.49 6.42
C VAL A 114 4.25 -5.13 6.87
N TRP A 115 3.43 -4.11 6.64
CA TRP A 115 3.58 -2.80 7.27
C TRP A 115 2.79 -2.76 8.57
N ARG A 116 3.29 -2.06 9.58
CA ARG A 116 2.71 -2.09 10.93
C ARG A 116 2.42 -0.69 11.43
N VAL A 117 1.18 -0.47 11.82
CA VAL A 117 0.78 0.69 12.61
C VAL A 117 0.89 0.28 14.08
N PRO A 118 1.76 0.90 14.89
CA PRO A 118 1.90 0.56 16.30
C PRO A 118 0.64 0.94 17.07
N SER A 119 0.35 0.20 18.14
CA SER A 119 -0.63 0.68 19.14
C SER A 119 -0.13 1.98 19.72
N LYS A 120 -1.02 2.97 19.92
CA LYS A 120 -0.70 4.13 20.75
C LYS A 120 -0.27 3.58 22.11
N GLU A 121 1.00 3.77 22.48
CA GLU A 121 1.40 3.57 23.87
C GLU A 121 0.59 4.57 24.68
N ILE A 122 -0.40 4.06 25.41
CA ILE A 122 -1.05 4.85 26.45
C ILE A 122 0.02 4.92 27.54
N ASN A 123 0.81 6.00 27.52
CA ASN A 123 1.59 6.39 28.67
C ASN A 123 0.58 6.78 29.75
N CYS A 124 0.18 5.81 30.56
CA CYS A 124 -0.49 6.07 31.83
C CYS A 124 0.51 6.82 32.71
N PHE A 125 0.37 8.15 32.76
CA PHE A 125 0.97 8.99 33.78
C PHE A 125 0.11 8.94 35.05
#